data_AF-A0A9D7HCE1-F1
#
_entry.id   AF-A0A9D7HCE1-F1
#
_cell.length_a   1.000
_cell.length_b   1.000
_cell.length_c   1.000
_cell.angle_alpha   90.00
_cell.angle_beta   90.00
_cell.angle_gamma   90.00
#
_symmetry.space_group_name_H-M   'P 1'
#
loop_
_entity.id
_entity.type
_entity.pdbx_description
1 polymer ?
#
loop_
_entity_poly.entity_id
_entity_poly.type
_entity_poly.pdbx_seq_one_letter_code
_entity_poly.pdbx_strand_id
1 'polypeptide(L)'
;MNEKQRTLKRSVELSGVGLHTGEPVRLILCPAPANHGYKFQRIDLDGQPVIDADADRVVSTERGTTLEQNGAKVHTTEHALAAPYALQVDNCLIHLTGPELPILDGTLPYVEAIESVGHEAQDAERDYFILKEPIWFETRNAVPKCWACQHSGGEFHLTVM
;
A
#
# COMPACT_ATOMS: atom_id res chain seq x y z
N MET A 1 1.49 19.27 2.54
CA MET A 1 1.13 18.39 1.41
C MET A 1 1.99 18.80 0.22
N ASN A 2 2.59 17.84 -0.48
CA ASN A 2 3.41 18.13 -1.66
C ASN A 2 2.52 18.37 -2.89
N GLU A 3 2.88 19.34 -3.72
CA GLU A 3 2.16 19.65 -4.95
C GLU A 3 2.45 18.63 -6.06
N LYS A 4 3.70 18.17 -6.18
CA LYS A 4 4.12 17.18 -7.18
C LYS A 4 4.12 15.75 -6.65
N GLN A 5 3.83 14.79 -7.53
CA GLN A 5 3.99 13.36 -7.28
C GLN A 5 5.45 13.03 -6.94
N ARG A 6 5.65 11.99 -6.14
CA ARG A 6 6.99 11.48 -5.81
C ARG A 6 7.15 10.00 -6.10
N THR A 7 8.38 9.61 -6.40
CA THR A 7 8.85 8.23 -6.48
C THR A 7 10.11 8.06 -5.64
N LEU A 8 10.57 6.82 -5.42
CA LEU A 8 11.88 6.54 -4.82
C LEU A 8 13.02 7.01 -5.75
N LYS A 9 14.16 7.42 -5.19
CA LYS A 9 15.37 7.75 -5.98
C LYS A 9 16.10 6.51 -6.51
N ARG A 10 16.04 5.42 -5.75
CA ARG A 10 16.68 4.13 -6.08
C ARG A 10 15.88 3.01 -5.43
N SER A 11 16.04 1.79 -5.96
CA SER A 11 15.40 0.62 -5.36
C SER A 11 16.01 0.29 -3.99
N VAL A 12 15.17 -0.25 -3.09
CA VAL A 12 15.58 -0.79 -1.79
C VAL A 12 14.98 -2.16 -1.58
N GLU A 13 15.74 -3.05 -0.96
CA GLU A 13 15.36 -4.43 -0.73
C GLU A 13 15.15 -4.69 0.77
N LEU A 14 14.12 -5.48 1.07
CA LEU A 14 13.80 -6.00 2.39
C LEU A 14 13.60 -7.51 2.28
N SER A 15 14.02 -8.25 3.30
CA SER A 15 13.83 -9.69 3.40
C SER A 15 13.26 -10.05 4.76
N GLY A 16 12.35 -11.01 4.80
CA GLY A 16 11.72 -11.46 6.02
C GLY A 16 10.86 -12.71 5.80
N VAL A 17 9.84 -12.88 6.63
CA VAL A 17 8.87 -13.98 6.52
C VAL A 17 7.45 -13.43 6.49
N GLY A 18 6.55 -14.11 5.79
CA GLY A 18 5.12 -13.82 5.86
C GLY A 18 4.54 -14.11 7.26
N LEU A 19 3.61 -13.28 7.74
CA LEU A 19 3.00 -13.44 9.07
C LEU A 19 2.19 -14.73 9.17
N HIS A 20 1.37 -15.01 8.14
CA HIS A 20 0.41 -16.12 8.16
C HIS A 20 0.95 -17.37 7.50
N THR A 21 1.78 -17.22 6.47
CA THR A 21 2.38 -18.31 5.71
C THR A 21 3.67 -18.84 6.34
N GLY A 22 4.44 -17.99 7.03
CA GLY A 22 5.76 -18.33 7.55
C GLY A 22 6.84 -18.52 6.46
N GLU A 23 6.50 -18.29 5.20
CA GLU A 23 7.41 -18.49 4.07
C GLU A 23 8.41 -17.33 3.96
N PRO A 24 9.68 -17.59 3.56
CA PRO A 24 10.65 -16.55 3.27
C PRO A 24 10.20 -15.68 2.10
N VAL A 25 10.29 -14.36 2.27
CA VAL A 25 9.86 -13.38 1.28
C VAL A 25 10.96 -12.35 1.10
N ARG A 26 11.31 -12.11 -0.18
CA ARG A 26 12.14 -11.00 -0.61
C ARG A 26 11.25 -9.97 -1.29
N LEU A 27 11.33 -8.73 -0.83
CA LEU A 27 10.60 -7.58 -1.36
C LEU A 27 11.57 -6.51 -1.86
N ILE A 28 11.27 -5.91 -3.01
CA ILE A 28 12.01 -4.76 -3.54
C ILE A 28 11.02 -3.62 -3.81
N LEU A 29 11.25 -2.47 -3.19
CA LEU A 29 10.56 -1.24 -3.53
C LEU A 29 11.35 -0.53 -4.64
N CYS A 30 10.71 -0.26 -5.77
CA CYS A 30 11.35 0.30 -6.96
C CYS A 30 10.74 1.67 -7.32
N PRO A 31 11.56 2.59 -7.88
CA PRO A 31 11.04 3.78 -8.52
C PRO A 31 10.04 3.43 -9.62
N ALA A 32 8.97 4.20 -9.76
CA ALA A 32 7.98 4.03 -10.82
C ALA A 32 7.64 5.36 -11.51
N PRO A 33 7.22 5.35 -12.79
CA PRO A 33 6.84 6.55 -13.53
C PRO A 33 5.68 7.32 -12.88
N ALA A 34 5.48 8.57 -13.29
CA ALA A 34 4.34 9.36 -12.84
C ALA A 34 3.01 8.66 -13.22
N ASN A 35 1.99 8.81 -12.37
CA ASN A 35 0.67 8.18 -12.50
C ASN A 35 0.70 6.64 -12.51
N HIS A 36 1.77 6.03 -11.99
CA HIS A 36 1.85 4.58 -11.85
C HIS A 36 1.05 4.07 -10.65
N GLY A 37 0.96 4.87 -9.57
CA GLY A 37 0.41 4.45 -8.29
C GLY A 37 1.30 3.40 -7.60
N TYR A 38 0.70 2.59 -6.73
CA TYR A 38 1.36 1.42 -6.16
C TYR A 38 0.93 0.15 -6.90
N LYS A 39 1.90 -0.69 -7.25
CA LYS A 39 1.63 -1.98 -7.88
C LYS A 39 2.50 -3.05 -7.26
N PHE A 40 1.93 -4.23 -7.06
CA PHE A 40 2.68 -5.41 -6.67
C PHE A 40 3.01 -6.24 -7.90
N GLN A 41 4.21 -6.80 -7.97
CA GLN A 41 4.61 -7.72 -9.03
C GLN A 41 5.23 -8.98 -8.44
N ARG A 42 4.57 -10.11 -8.66
CA ARG A 42 5.01 -11.43 -8.20
C ARG A 42 6.11 -11.95 -9.12
N ILE A 43 7.36 -11.61 -8.82
CA ILE A 43 8.52 -11.92 -9.66
C ILE A 43 8.94 -13.40 -9.59
N ASP A 44 8.39 -14.15 -8.65
CA ASP A 44 8.58 -15.59 -8.49
C ASP A 44 7.65 -16.44 -9.39
N LEU A 45 6.64 -15.83 -10.01
CA LEU A 45 5.70 -16.53 -10.88
C LEU A 45 6.04 -16.31 -12.35
N ASP A 46 5.75 -17.31 -13.19
CA ASP A 46 5.85 -17.20 -14.64
C ASP A 46 4.98 -16.05 -15.17
N GLY A 47 5.54 -15.25 -16.08
CA GLY A 47 4.89 -14.06 -16.61
C GLY A 47 4.89 -12.85 -15.66
N GLN A 48 5.40 -12.99 -14.43
CA GLN A 48 5.57 -11.93 -13.43
C GLN A 48 4.33 -11.02 -13.33
N PRO A 49 3.16 -11.58 -12.97
CA PRO A 49 1.90 -10.87 -12.97
C PRO A 49 1.94 -9.67 -12.04
N VAL A 50 1.31 -8.59 -12.50
CA VAL A 50 1.18 -7.32 -11.78
C VAL A 50 -0.23 -7.20 -11.21
N ILE A 51 -0.32 -6.69 -9.99
CA ILE A 51 -1.56 -6.42 -9.26
C ILE A 51 -1.54 -4.95 -8.85
N ASP A 52 -2.52 -4.19 -9.33
CA ASP A 52 -2.73 -2.80 -8.94
C ASP A 52 -3.20 -2.74 -7.48
N ALA A 53 -2.63 -1.83 -6.68
CA ALA A 53 -3.08 -1.58 -5.31
C ALA A 53 -4.37 -0.75 -5.31
N ASP A 54 -5.44 -1.39 -5.79
CA ASP A 54 -6.75 -0.80 -6.00
C ASP A 54 -7.79 -1.53 -5.12
N ALA A 55 -8.72 -0.77 -4.54
CA ALA A 55 -9.79 -1.30 -3.69
C ALA A 55 -10.65 -2.33 -4.43
N ASP A 56 -10.83 -2.18 -5.75
CA ASP A 56 -11.56 -3.14 -6.59
C ASP A 56 -10.85 -4.49 -6.76
N ARG A 57 -9.57 -4.58 -6.33
CA ARG A 57 -8.77 -5.82 -6.34
C ARG A 57 -8.75 -6.52 -5.00
N VAL A 58 -9.39 -5.96 -3.96
CA VAL A 58 -9.50 -6.58 -2.64
C VAL A 58 -10.44 -7.77 -2.71
N VAL A 59 -9.91 -8.97 -2.47
CA VAL A 59 -10.70 -10.23 -2.47
C VAL A 59 -10.92 -10.81 -1.07
N SER A 60 -10.13 -10.36 -0.09
CA SER A 60 -10.32 -10.75 1.32
C SER A 60 -9.76 -9.68 2.25
N THR A 61 -10.41 -9.52 3.40
CA THR A 61 -9.96 -8.70 4.54
C THR A 61 -9.79 -9.54 5.81
N GLU A 62 -9.85 -10.86 5.70
CA GLU A 62 -9.66 -11.77 6.84
C GLU A 62 -8.18 -11.80 7.26
N ARG A 63 -7.89 -11.33 8.47
CA ARG A 63 -6.54 -11.30 9.07
C ARG A 63 -5.49 -10.47 8.29
N GLY A 64 -5.92 -9.66 7.34
CA GLY A 64 -5.10 -8.75 6.55
C GLY A 64 -5.75 -8.44 5.21
N THR A 65 -5.22 -7.47 4.47
CA THR A 65 -5.75 -7.14 3.13
C THR A 65 -5.12 -8.04 2.09
N THR A 66 -5.95 -8.71 1.29
CA THR A 66 -5.50 -9.54 0.16
C THR A 66 -5.97 -8.95 -1.15
N LEU A 67 -5.02 -8.71 -2.06
CA LEU A 67 -5.29 -8.28 -3.43
C LEU A 67 -5.16 -9.45 -4.40
N GLU A 68 -6.01 -9.50 -5.41
CA GLU A 68 -5.93 -10.45 -6.53
C GLU A 68 -6.12 -9.75 -7.87
N GLN A 69 -5.24 -10.05 -8.82
CA GLN A 69 -5.38 -9.65 -10.23
C GLN A 69 -4.52 -10.57 -11.09
N ASN A 70 -4.92 -10.78 -12.35
CA ASN A 70 -4.13 -11.53 -13.32
C ASN A 70 -3.72 -12.94 -12.83
N GLY A 71 -4.56 -13.59 -12.02
CA GLY A 71 -4.33 -14.93 -11.48
C GLY A 71 -3.31 -15.01 -10.35
N ALA A 72 -2.82 -13.88 -9.84
CA ALA A 72 -1.90 -13.83 -8.71
C ALA A 72 -2.53 -13.12 -7.50
N LYS A 73 -2.10 -13.54 -6.31
CA LYS A 73 -2.50 -12.95 -5.03
C LYS A 73 -1.31 -12.40 -4.26
N VAL A 74 -1.57 -11.34 -3.48
CA VAL A 74 -0.67 -10.80 -2.47
C VAL A 74 -1.45 -10.59 -1.18
N HIS A 75 -0.96 -11.19 -0.10
CA HIS A 75 -1.53 -11.08 1.23
C HIS A 75 -0.81 -10.03 2.08
N THR A 76 -1.53 -9.48 3.06
CA THR A 76 -0.99 -8.61 4.12
C THR A 76 -0.34 -7.34 3.53
N THR A 77 -1.03 -6.67 2.61
CA THR A 77 -0.49 -5.52 1.85
C THR A 77 -0.40 -4.23 2.66
N GLU A 78 -1.14 -4.13 3.78
CA GLU A 78 -1.40 -2.90 4.52
C GLU A 78 -0.14 -2.15 4.98
N HIS A 79 0.84 -2.82 5.60
CA HIS A 79 2.02 -2.15 6.15
C HIS A 79 2.95 -1.60 5.04
N ALA A 80 3.11 -2.37 3.96
CA ALA A 80 3.94 -1.97 2.82
C ALA A 80 3.32 -0.82 2.01
N LEU A 81 2.00 -0.64 2.06
CA LEU A 81 1.31 0.53 1.48
C LEU A 81 1.32 1.73 2.43
N ALA A 82 1.23 1.49 3.74
CA ALA A 82 1.21 2.57 4.75
C ALA A 82 2.50 3.40 4.76
N ALA A 83 3.67 2.76 4.64
CA ALA A 83 4.96 3.44 4.67
C ALA A 83 5.18 4.46 3.52
N PRO A 84 5.06 4.08 2.23
CA PRO A 84 5.21 5.04 1.14
C PRO A 84 4.14 6.13 1.18
N TYR A 85 2.91 5.81 1.59
CA TYR A 85 1.85 6.80 1.75
C TYR A 85 2.22 7.86 2.80
N ALA A 86 2.67 7.43 3.99
CA ALA A 86 3.10 8.32 5.06
C ALA A 86 4.28 9.22 4.65
N LEU A 87 5.21 8.67 3.86
CA LEU A 87 6.36 9.40 3.32
C LEU A 87 6.04 10.19 2.04
N GLN A 88 4.76 10.24 1.64
CA GLN A 88 4.29 10.98 0.47
C GLN A 88 5.00 10.55 -0.83
N VAL A 89 5.28 9.26 -0.97
CA VAL A 89 5.69 8.60 -2.22
C VAL A 89 4.43 8.13 -2.92
N ASP A 90 4.20 8.55 -4.16
CA ASP A 90 2.95 8.29 -4.90
C ASP A 90 3.08 7.12 -5.87
N ASN A 91 4.29 6.92 -6.40
CA ASN A 91 4.56 5.93 -7.42
C ASN A 91 5.64 4.97 -6.92
N CYS A 92 5.27 3.69 -6.79
CA CYS A 92 6.19 2.63 -6.36
C CYS A 92 5.79 1.29 -6.96
N LEU A 93 6.74 0.62 -7.60
CA LEU A 93 6.58 -0.77 -8.03
C LEU A 93 7.18 -1.68 -6.95
N ILE A 94 6.37 -2.59 -6.42
CA ILE A 94 6.71 -3.45 -5.30
C ILE A 94 6.90 -4.88 -5.83
N HIS A 95 8.15 -5.28 -6.06
CA HIS A 95 8.43 -6.67 -6.38
C HIS A 95 8.40 -7.51 -5.12
N LEU A 96 7.86 -8.71 -5.20
CA LEU A 96 7.93 -9.69 -4.12
C LEU A 96 8.05 -11.12 -4.65
N THR A 97 8.67 -11.97 -3.84
CA THR A 97 8.60 -13.43 -3.98
C THR A 97 7.59 -14.00 -2.99
N GLY A 98 6.88 -15.06 -3.36
CA GLY A 98 5.92 -15.68 -2.47
C GLY A 98 4.62 -14.88 -2.33
N PRO A 99 3.58 -15.47 -1.73
CA PRO A 99 2.22 -14.94 -1.79
C PRO A 99 1.92 -13.86 -0.74
N GLU A 100 2.79 -13.63 0.24
CA GLU A 100 2.54 -12.73 1.37
C GLU A 100 3.70 -11.77 1.56
N LEU A 101 3.44 -10.53 1.99
CA LEU A 101 4.49 -9.58 2.31
C LEU A 101 5.23 -9.90 3.62
N PRO A 102 6.51 -9.52 3.76
CA PRO A 102 7.24 -9.81 4.98
C PRO A 102 6.68 -8.95 6.12
N ILE A 103 6.37 -9.58 7.26
CA ILE A 103 5.78 -8.86 8.40
C ILE A 103 6.78 -7.88 9.04
N LEU A 104 8.07 -8.26 9.04
CA LEU A 104 9.16 -7.55 9.69
C LEU A 104 8.78 -7.19 11.14
N ASP A 105 8.96 -5.92 11.54
CA ASP A 105 8.46 -5.35 12.81
C ASP A 105 7.33 -4.34 12.52
N GLY A 106 6.41 -4.72 11.63
CA GLY A 106 5.34 -3.85 11.16
C GLY A 106 5.80 -2.83 10.11
N THR A 107 5.34 -1.58 10.22
CA THR A 107 5.56 -0.53 9.21
C THR A 107 6.93 0.13 9.31
N LEU A 108 7.55 0.19 10.49
CA LEU A 108 8.79 0.96 10.73
C LEU A 108 9.94 0.57 9.79
N PRO A 109 10.25 -0.73 9.55
CA PRO A 109 11.34 -1.10 8.65
C PRO A 109 11.12 -0.65 7.20
N TYR A 110 9.87 -0.55 6.74
CA TYR A 110 9.55 -0.02 5.42
C TYR A 110 9.82 1.48 5.33
N VAL A 111 9.50 2.23 6.40
CA VAL A 111 9.78 3.67 6.50
C VAL A 111 11.29 3.90 6.44
N GLU A 112 12.06 3.21 7.29
CA GLU A 112 13.52 3.33 7.34
C GLU A 112 14.17 2.99 6.00
N ALA A 113 13.69 1.94 5.33
CA ALA A 113 14.16 1.55 4.00
C ALA A 113 13.94 2.67 2.96
N ILE A 114 12.74 3.25 2.92
CA ILE A 114 12.40 4.35 1.99
C ILE A 114 13.23 5.60 2.31
N GLU A 115 13.37 5.96 3.59
CA GLU A 115 14.18 7.12 4.01
C GLU A 115 15.66 6.95 3.63
N SER A 116 16.19 5.73 3.75
CA SER A 116 17.60 5.41 3.40
C SER A 116 17.92 5.61 1.92
N VAL A 117 16.92 5.51 1.04
CA VAL A 117 17.07 5.74 -0.40
C VAL A 117 16.61 7.13 -0.82
N GLY A 118 15.71 7.73 -0.05
CA GLY A 118 15.07 8.99 -0.34
C GLY A 118 14.11 8.92 -1.53
N HIS A 119 13.41 10.01 -1.75
CA HIS A 119 12.43 10.18 -2.82
C HIS A 119 12.76 11.39 -3.71
N GLU A 120 12.22 11.42 -4.91
CA GLU A 120 12.33 12.54 -5.84
C GLU A 120 10.96 12.94 -6.40
N ALA A 121 10.82 14.22 -6.72
CA ALA A 121 9.61 14.75 -7.34
C ALA A 121 9.56 14.40 -8.82
N GLN A 122 8.37 14.11 -9.32
CA GLN A 122 8.10 13.82 -10.72
C GLN A 122 7.35 15.00 -11.35
N ASP A 123 7.42 15.13 -12.67
CA ASP A 123 6.73 16.22 -13.37
C ASP A 123 5.25 15.91 -13.60
N ALA A 124 4.53 15.69 -12.50
CA ALA A 124 3.09 15.48 -12.45
C ALA A 124 2.55 16.01 -11.13
N GLU A 125 1.37 16.63 -11.17
CA GLU A 125 0.68 17.07 -9.97
C GLU A 125 0.16 15.86 -9.18
N ARG A 126 0.21 15.99 -7.85
CA ARG A 126 -0.32 14.99 -6.94
C ARG A 126 -1.83 15.15 -6.82
N ASP A 127 -2.55 14.07 -7.13
CA ASP A 127 -4.00 14.06 -7.01
C ASP A 127 -4.41 13.71 -5.57
N TYR A 128 -5.42 14.42 -5.07
CA TYR A 128 -5.93 14.29 -3.72
C TYR A 128 -7.42 14.01 -3.76
N PHE A 129 -7.84 12.92 -3.13
CA PHE A 129 -9.26 12.69 -2.91
C PHE A 129 -9.78 13.65 -1.82
N ILE A 130 -10.57 14.64 -2.25
CA ILE A 130 -11.22 15.59 -1.35
C ILE A 130 -12.62 15.07 -1.02
N LEU A 131 -12.80 14.65 0.24
CA LEU A 131 -14.11 14.29 0.77
C LEU A 131 -14.99 15.56 0.88
N LYS A 132 -15.98 15.68 0.00
CA LYS A 132 -16.89 16.83 -0.03
C LYS A 132 -18.03 16.70 0.98
N GLU A 133 -18.46 15.48 1.26
CA GLU A 133 -19.56 15.16 2.15
C GLU A 133 -19.25 13.86 2.91
N PRO A 134 -19.78 13.67 4.14
CA PRO A 134 -19.57 12.44 4.89
C PRO A 134 -20.10 11.21 4.16
N ILE A 135 -19.32 10.13 4.14
CA ILE A 135 -19.72 8.83 3.60
C ILE A 135 -20.13 7.93 4.77
N TRP A 136 -21.33 7.39 4.70
CA TRP A 136 -21.90 6.49 5.69
C TRP A 136 -21.92 5.07 5.15
N PHE A 137 -21.56 4.11 5.99
CA PHE A 137 -21.60 2.69 5.65
C PHE A 137 -22.26 1.87 6.76
N GLU A 138 -23.07 0.90 6.35
CA GLU A 138 -23.81 0.02 7.24
C GLU A 138 -23.63 -1.43 6.78
N THR A 139 -23.27 -2.33 7.69
CA THR A 139 -23.33 -3.77 7.44
C THR A 139 -24.65 -4.31 7.96
N ARG A 140 -25.12 -5.44 7.40
CA ARG A 140 -26.50 -5.97 7.57
C ARG A 140 -27.03 -6.09 9.01
N ASN A 141 -26.19 -5.98 10.05
CA ASN A 141 -26.57 -6.07 11.46
C ASN A 141 -25.87 -5.03 12.37
N ALA A 142 -25.31 -3.94 11.83
CA ALA A 142 -24.60 -2.93 12.62
C ALA A 142 -25.30 -1.57 12.55
N VAL A 143 -25.19 -0.77 13.62
CA VAL A 143 -25.60 0.64 13.59
C VAL A 143 -24.81 1.37 12.50
N PRO A 144 -25.43 2.24 11.67
CA PRO A 144 -24.71 3.04 10.69
C PRO A 144 -23.54 3.77 11.33
N LYS A 145 -22.33 3.59 10.79
CA LYS A 145 -21.13 4.30 11.23
C LYS A 145 -20.70 5.28 10.14
N CYS A 146 -20.28 6.48 10.54
CA CYS A 146 -19.60 7.37 9.61
C CYS A 146 -18.31 6.67 9.20
N TRP A 147 -18.18 6.39 7.92
CA TRP A 147 -17.03 5.68 7.37
C TRP A 147 -15.92 6.66 7.01
N ALA A 148 -16.30 7.82 6.45
CA ALA A 148 -15.40 8.95 6.25
C ALA A 148 -16.15 10.24 6.59
N CYS A 149 -15.65 10.99 7.57
CA CYS A 149 -16.18 12.27 7.99
C CYS A 149 -15.12 13.34 7.76
N GLN A 150 -15.51 14.51 7.26
CA GLN A 150 -14.55 15.61 7.06
C GLN A 150 -14.19 16.20 8.42
N HIS A 151 -12.96 15.95 8.88
CA HIS A 151 -12.37 16.69 9.98
C HIS A 151 -11.48 17.80 9.43
N SER A 152 -11.51 18.97 10.08
CA SER A 152 -10.63 20.09 9.72
C SER A 152 -9.17 19.65 9.80
N GLY A 153 -8.40 19.81 8.72
CA GLY A 153 -6.95 19.56 8.72
C GLY A 153 -6.50 18.15 8.31
N GLY A 154 -7.40 17.28 7.84
CA GLY A 154 -7.03 15.91 7.42
C GLY A 154 -6.87 14.93 8.57
N GLU A 155 -7.45 15.24 9.73
CA GLU A 155 -7.51 14.33 10.88
C GLU A 155 -8.45 13.16 10.60
N PHE A 156 -8.11 11.97 11.10
CA PHE A 156 -8.97 10.80 11.10
C PHE A 156 -9.15 10.33 12.54
N HIS A 157 -10.38 10.10 12.98
CA HIS A 157 -10.68 9.54 14.30
C HIS A 157 -11.01 8.06 14.16
N LEU A 158 -10.21 7.21 14.80
CA LEU A 158 -10.48 5.78 14.94
C LEU A 158 -10.68 5.46 16.42
N THR A 159 -11.89 5.04 16.79
CA THR A 159 -12.14 4.46 18.12
C THR A 159 -12.08 2.96 17.99
N VAL A 160 -11.04 2.35 18.55
CA VAL A 160 -10.94 0.90 18.73
C VAL A 160 -11.68 0.57 20.03
N MET A 161 -12.72 -0.27 19.96
CA MET A 161 -13.46 -0.79 21.12
C MET A 161 -12.97 -2.18 21.48
#